data_AF-A0A928P3B1-F1
#
_entry.id   AF-A0A928P3B1-F1
#
_cell.length_a   1.000
_cell.length_b   1.000
_cell.length_c   1.000
_cell.angle_alpha   90.00
_cell.angle_beta   90.00
_cell.angle_gamma   90.00
#
_symmetry.space_group_name_H-M   'P 1'
#
loop_
_entity.id
_entity.type
_entity.pdbx_description
1 polymer ?
#
loop_
_entity_poly.entity_id
_entity_poly.type
_entity_poly.pdbx_seq_one_letter_code
_entity_poly.pdbx_strand_id
1 'polypeptide(L)'
;MEDKSFWLYLLVLAGSTYLIRALPFAAMQKKVKSTFIKSFLYYIPYTVLSAMTFPAALYATGNELAAAAGLIAATVLAVLGKGLTVVAIASSVTVFAAEKLIELL
;
A
#
# COMPACT_ATOMS: atom_id res chain seq x y z
N MET A 1 -30.60 -3.29 31.74
CA MET A 1 -31.21 -2.87 30.45
C MET A 1 -30.19 -2.17 29.54
N GLU A 2 -28.88 -2.29 29.81
CA GLU A 2 -27.79 -1.63 29.06
C GLU A 2 -27.34 -2.41 27.80
N ASP A 3 -27.40 -3.75 27.82
CA ASP A 3 -26.81 -4.58 26.75
C ASP A 3 -27.51 -4.42 25.41
N LYS A 4 -28.84 -4.27 25.41
CA LYS A 4 -29.63 -4.11 24.17
C LYS A 4 -29.25 -2.84 23.43
N SER A 5 -28.96 -1.75 24.15
CA SER A 5 -28.55 -0.48 23.55
C SER A 5 -27.19 -0.61 22.89
N PHE A 6 -26.22 -1.29 23.52
CA PHE A 6 -24.91 -1.55 22.92
C PHE A 6 -25.02 -2.36 21.63
N TRP A 7 -25.78 -3.47 21.65
CA TRP A 7 -26.03 -4.27 20.45
C TRP A 7 -26.72 -3.47 19.34
N LEU A 8 -27.67 -2.59 19.69
CA LEU A 8 -28.35 -1.72 18.73
C LEU A 8 -27.38 -0.71 18.10
N TYR A 9 -26.53 -0.05 18.90
CA TYR A 9 -25.51 0.88 18.41
C TYR A 9 -24.47 0.18 17.52
N LEU A 10 -24.03 -1.03 17.89
CA LEU A 10 -23.12 -1.84 17.08
C LEU A 10 -23.74 -2.19 15.71
N LEU A 11 -25.03 -2.55 15.69
CA LEU A 11 -25.76 -2.87 14.46
C LEU A 11 -25.92 -1.63 13.56
N VAL A 12 -26.19 -0.46 14.14
CA VAL A 12 -26.29 0.81 13.40
C VAL A 12 -24.93 1.26 12.87
N LEU A 13 -23.85 1.10 13.64
CA LEU A 13 -22.49 1.42 13.20
C LEU A 13 -22.03 0.48 12.08
N ALA A 14 -22.26 -0.83 12.24
CA ALA A 14 -21.98 -1.82 11.21
C ALA A 14 -22.82 -1.56 9.95
N GLY A 15 -24.12 -1.33 10.11
CA GLY A 15 -25.03 -1.04 9.01
C GLY A 15 -24.62 0.21 8.22
N SER A 16 -24.40 1.34 8.90
CA SER A 16 -24.04 2.61 8.24
C SER A 16 -22.68 2.53 7.52
N THR A 17 -21.65 1.96 8.14
CA THR A 17 -20.32 1.86 7.52
C THR A 17 -20.27 0.86 6.38
N TYR A 18 -20.97 -0.28 6.50
CA TYR A 18 -21.00 -1.31 5.46
C TYR A 18 -21.86 -0.88 4.28
N LEU A 19 -22.98 -0.21 4.53
CA LEU A 19 -23.85 0.28 3.47
C LEU A 19 -23.12 1.33 2.61
N ILE A 20 -22.42 2.30 3.23
CA ILE A 20 -21.67 3.33 2.48
C ILE A 20 -20.50 2.73 1.68
N ARG A 21 -19.87 1.64 2.12
CA ARG A 21 -18.76 0.97 1.41
C ARG A 21 -19.23 -0.03 0.35
N ALA A 22 -20.35 -0.71 0.59
CA ALA A 22 -20.93 -1.67 -0.34
C ALA A 22 -21.69 -0.98 -1.47
N LEU A 23 -22.29 0.19 -1.21
CA LEU A 23 -23.01 0.97 -2.21
C LEU A 23 -22.16 1.39 -3.43
N PRO A 24 -20.93 1.93 -3.29
CA PRO A 24 -20.09 2.25 -4.44
C PRO A 24 -19.69 0.97 -5.19
N PHE A 25 -19.39 -0.12 -4.47
CA PHE A 25 -19.09 -1.41 -5.09
C PHE A 25 -20.28 -2.01 -5.85
N ALA A 26 -21.51 -1.82 -5.39
CA ALA A 26 -22.73 -2.28 -6.05
C ALA A 26 -23.12 -1.38 -7.24
N ALA A 27 -22.96 -0.07 -7.12
CA ALA A 27 -23.26 0.89 -8.18
C ALA A 27 -22.23 0.84 -9.33
N MET A 28 -20.96 0.56 -9.02
CA MET A 28 -19.87 0.45 -10.01
C MET A 28 -19.86 -0.90 -10.76
N GLN A 29 -20.77 -1.84 -10.45
CA GLN A 29 -20.95 -3.07 -11.25
C GLN A 29 -21.67 -2.80 -12.58
N LYS A 30 -22.17 -1.59 -12.82
CA LYS A 30 -22.72 -1.22 -14.13
C LYS A 30 -21.62 -1.39 -15.18
N LYS A 31 -21.82 -2.32 -16.12
CA LYS A 31 -20.92 -2.62 -17.24
C LYS A 31 -20.41 -1.32 -17.88
N VAL A 32 -19.17 -0.96 -17.57
CA VAL A 32 -18.46 0.13 -18.23
C VAL A 32 -18.29 -0.27 -19.68
N LYS A 33 -19.11 0.30 -20.57
CA LYS A 33 -19.23 -0.09 -21.98
C LYS A 33 -18.05 0.39 -22.85
N SER A 34 -17.21 1.29 -22.33
CA SER A 34 -16.06 1.85 -23.04
C SER A 34 -14.74 1.27 -22.54
N THR A 35 -13.96 0.70 -23.45
CA THR A 35 -12.62 0.13 -23.20
C THR A 35 -11.68 1.11 -22.51
N PHE A 36 -11.79 2.42 -22.80
CA PHE A 36 -10.92 3.45 -22.22
C PHE A 36 -11.11 3.60 -20.69
N ILE A 37 -12.36 3.72 -20.24
CA ILE A 37 -12.65 3.86 -18.80
C ILE A 37 -12.32 2.56 -18.05
N LYS A 38 -12.48 1.40 -18.69
CA LYS A 38 -12.11 0.12 -18.08
C LYS A 38 -10.59 -0.01 -17.87
N SER A 39 -9.79 0.35 -18.87
CA SER A 39 -8.33 0.35 -18.76
C SER A 39 -7.85 1.39 -17.73
N PHE A 40 -8.47 2.57 -17.71
CA PHE A 40 -8.15 3.61 -16.72
C PHE A 40 -8.45 3.14 -15.29
N LEU A 41 -9.65 2.60 -15.04
CA LEU A 41 -10.07 2.17 -13.71
C LEU A 41 -9.29 0.93 -13.22
N TYR A 42 -8.81 0.07 -14.12
CA TYR A 42 -7.92 -1.03 -13.77
C TYR A 42 -6.53 -0.54 -13.34
N TYR A 43 -6.01 0.52 -13.97
CA TYR A 43 -4.67 1.03 -13.70
C TYR A 43 -4.60 1.96 -12.47
N ILE A 44 -5.68 2.69 -12.15
CA ILE A 44 -5.73 3.64 -11.02
C ILE A 44 -5.28 3.02 -9.68
N PRO A 45 -5.80 1.87 -9.21
CA PRO A 45 -5.42 1.35 -7.90
C PRO A 45 -3.93 0.99 -7.82
N TYR A 46 -3.37 0.43 -8.90
CA TYR A 46 -1.96 0.06 -8.97
C TYR A 46 -1.05 1.29 -9.01
N THR A 47 -1.42 2.34 -9.75
CA THR A 47 -0.64 3.58 -9.78
C THR A 47 -0.76 4.34 -8.47
N VAL A 48 -1.93 4.38 -7.85
CA VAL A 48 -2.13 5.02 -6.55
C VAL A 48 -1.35 4.29 -5.45
N LEU A 49 -1.38 2.95 -5.42
CA LEU A 49 -0.61 2.17 -4.46
C LEU A 49 0.90 2.41 -4.62
N SER A 50 1.38 2.48 -5.85
CA SER A 50 2.77 2.80 -6.17
C SER A 50 3.13 4.22 -5.75
N ALA A 51 2.26 5.20 -6.04
CA ALA A 51 2.44 6.60 -5.69
C ALA A 51 2.41 6.85 -4.17
N MET A 52 1.76 5.99 -3.39
CA MET A 52 1.82 6.02 -1.93
C MET A 52 3.09 5.35 -1.38
N THR A 53 3.53 4.26 -2.00
CA THR A 53 4.65 3.45 -1.50
C THR A 53 6.01 4.06 -1.83
N PHE A 54 6.16 4.62 -3.04
CA PHE A 54 7.42 5.22 -3.50
C PHE A 54 7.93 6.35 -2.59
N PRO A 55 7.12 7.37 -2.23
CA PRO A 55 7.56 8.41 -1.30
C PRO A 55 7.81 7.85 0.11
N ALA A 56 6.97 6.92 0.58
CA ALA A 56 7.16 6.30 1.89
C ALA A 56 8.50 5.55 1.98
N ALA A 57 8.93 4.89 0.92
CA ALA A 57 10.21 4.19 0.86
C ALA A 57 11.42 5.15 0.90
N LEU A 58 11.31 6.32 0.26
CA LEU A 58 12.38 7.33 0.25
C LEU A 58 12.48 8.11 1.56
N TYR A 59 11.34 8.47 2.16
CA TYR A 59 11.28 9.23 3.41
C TYR A 59 11.40 8.38 4.68
N ALA A 60 11.43 7.05 4.56
CA ALA A 60 11.61 6.16 5.72
C ALA A 60 12.97 6.31 6.40
N THR A 61 13.97 6.86 5.69
CA THR A 61 15.36 7.00 6.17
C THR A 61 15.72 8.48 6.20
N GLY A 62 16.50 8.92 7.20
CA GLY A 62 16.97 10.31 7.29
C GLY A 62 17.94 10.72 6.17
N ASN A 63 18.40 9.76 5.37
CA ASN A 63 19.34 9.96 4.27
C ASN A 63 18.81 9.38 2.96
N GLU A 64 18.62 10.25 1.97
CA GLU A 64 18.11 9.93 0.63
C GLU A 64 19.01 8.93 -0.11
N LEU A 65 20.32 8.96 0.12
CA LEU A 65 21.28 8.05 -0.51
C LEU A 65 21.16 6.61 0.01
N ALA A 66 20.92 6.45 1.32
CA ALA A 66 20.69 5.14 1.93
C ALA A 66 19.36 4.54 1.45
N ALA A 67 18.32 5.37 1.35
CA ALA A 67 17.02 4.96 0.82
C ALA A 67 17.10 4.51 -0.65
N ALA A 68 17.84 5.25 -1.49
CA ALA A 68 18.08 4.89 -2.88
C ALA A 68 18.81 3.54 -3.02
N ALA A 69 19.82 3.28 -2.18
CA ALA A 69 20.52 1.99 -2.15
C ALA A 69 19.58 0.82 -1.81
N GLY A 70 18.68 1.01 -0.83
CA GLY A 70 17.63 0.05 -0.49
C GLY A 70 16.65 -0.23 -1.63
N LEU A 71 16.23 0.82 -2.35
CA LEU A 71 15.32 0.73 -3.50
C LEU A 71 15.96 -0.03 -4.68
N ILE A 72 17.24 0.21 -4.94
CA ILE A 72 18.00 -0.51 -5.97
C ILE A 72 18.12 -1.98 -5.59
N ALA A 73 18.51 -2.29 -4.35
CA ALA A 73 18.59 -3.66 -3.86
C ALA A 73 17.25 -4.38 -3.95
N ALA A 74 16.16 -3.72 -3.54
CA ALA A 74 14.80 -4.24 -3.65
C ALA A 74 14.42 -4.55 -5.11
N THR A 75 14.71 -3.63 -6.03
CA THR A 75 14.37 -3.75 -7.46
C THR A 75 15.13 -4.90 -8.12
N VAL A 76 16.44 -4.99 -7.88
CA VAL A 76 17.27 -6.09 -8.42
C VAL A 76 16.75 -7.43 -7.92
N LEU A 77 16.44 -7.53 -6.63
CA LEU A 77 15.96 -8.76 -6.02
C LEU A 77 14.54 -9.13 -6.48
N ALA A 78 13.70 -8.15 -6.75
CA ALA A 78 12.36 -8.34 -7.30
C ALA A 78 12.41 -8.84 -8.76
N VAL A 79 13.31 -8.31 -9.60
CA VAL A 79 13.47 -8.75 -11.00
C VAL A 79 14.02 -10.18 -11.07
N LEU A 80 14.80 -10.61 -10.08
CA LEU A 80 15.27 -11.99 -9.93
C LEU A 80 14.17 -12.98 -9.48
N GLY A 81 12.91 -12.54 -9.33
CA GLY A 81 11.78 -13.40 -8.98
C GLY A 81 11.80 -13.91 -7.54
N LYS A 82 12.56 -13.26 -6.64
CA LYS A 82 12.60 -13.65 -5.22
C LYS A 82 11.31 -13.29 -4.49
N GLY A 83 10.99 -14.05 -3.45
CA GLY A 83 9.79 -13.85 -2.65
C GLY A 83 9.74 -12.49 -1.94
N LEU A 84 8.54 -11.96 -1.74
CA LEU A 84 8.30 -10.64 -1.13
C LEU A 84 9.01 -10.45 0.22
N THR A 85 9.00 -11.47 1.07
CA THR A 85 9.67 -11.45 2.38
C THR A 85 11.18 -11.34 2.25
N VAL A 86 11.78 -12.03 1.27
CA VAL A 86 13.23 -11.96 1.02
C VAL A 86 13.62 -10.58 0.51
N VAL A 87 12.83 -9.99 -0.39
CA VAL A 87 13.04 -8.62 -0.89
C VAL A 87 12.96 -7.62 0.25
N ALA A 88 11.92 -7.70 1.09
CA ALA A 88 11.72 -6.77 2.20
C ALA A 88 12.87 -6.82 3.23
N ILE A 89 13.25 -8.02 3.67
CA ILE A 89 14.35 -8.18 4.64
C ILE A 89 15.67 -7.70 4.03
N ALA A 90 15.96 -8.10 2.79
CA ALA A 90 17.19 -7.67 2.11
C ALA A 90 17.26 -6.16 1.94
N SER A 91 16.16 -5.51 1.52
CA SER A 91 16.13 -4.05 1.39
C SER A 91 16.33 -3.36 2.74
N SER A 92 15.67 -3.81 3.80
CA SER A 92 15.82 -3.22 5.14
C SER A 92 17.24 -3.36 5.69
N VAL A 93 17.86 -4.53 5.52
CA VAL A 93 19.27 -4.75 5.92
C VAL A 93 20.21 -3.86 5.11
N THR A 94 19.95 -3.70 3.81
CA THR A 94 20.78 -2.85 2.93
C THR A 94 20.70 -1.38 3.35
N VAL A 95 19.49 -0.87 3.64
CA VAL A 95 19.30 0.52 4.12
C VAL A 95 20.00 0.72 5.46
N PHE A 96 19.82 -0.20 6.41
CA PHE A 96 20.44 -0.09 7.74
C PHE A 96 21.98 -0.08 7.66
N ALA A 97 22.56 -0.97 6.85
CA ALA A 97 24.00 -1.02 6.63
C ALA A 97 24.51 0.25 5.93
N ALA A 98 23.78 0.77 4.94
CA ALA A 98 24.13 2.00 4.24
C ALA A 98 24.04 3.23 5.15
N GLU A 99 23.00 3.33 5.97
CA GLU A 99 22.83 4.42 6.94
C GLU A 99 23.97 4.43 7.96
N LYS A 100 24.31 3.26 8.54
CA LYS A 100 25.42 3.15 9.48
C LYS A 100 26.78 3.44 8.85
N LEU A 101 26.99 3.09 7.59
CA LEU A 101 28.22 3.38 6.87
C LEU A 101 28.38 4.88 6.59
N ILE A 102 27.29 5.57 6.24
CA ILE A 102 27.31 7.01 5.96
C ILE A 102 27.41 7.82 7.24
N GLU A 103 26.80 7.38 8.34
CA GLU A 103 26.90 8.04 9.65
C GLU A 103 28.29 7.87 10.30
N LEU A 104 29.05 6.84 9.89
CA LEU A 104 30.42 6.59 10.34
C LEU A 104 31.48 7.38 9.54
N LEU A 105 31.11 7.92 8.37
CA LEU A 105 31.98 8.69 7.47
C LEU A 105 31.90 10.19 7.76
#